data_AF-A0A9P6Q6R3-F1
#
_entry.id   AF-A0A9P6Q6R3-F1
#
_cell.length_a   1.000
_cell.length_b   1.000
_cell.length_c   1.000
_cell.angle_alpha   90.00
_cell.angle_beta   90.00
_cell.angle_gamma   90.00
#
_symmetry.space_group_name_H-M   'P 1'
#
loop_
_entity.id
_entity.type
_entity.pdbx_description
1 polymer ?
#
loop_
_entity_poly.entity_id
_entity_poly.type
_entity_poly.pdbx_seq_one_letter_code
_entity_poly.pdbx_strand_id
1 'polypeptide(L)'
;HEDFAGHKGTIGPGDLQWMTAGRGIVHSEMPVKADKPAHGLQLWINLPRSQKMCEPQYQELLDNQIPRAQPSEGVTIKVIAGESQGVSSKIYTRTPTMYLDFKMKKGEKIEQQIPKSYTGFLYVLSGKVYVGDDGFEGEAHHTLTLTEDGAEVVRLETKNEDAHFVLIAGEPLGEPIVQHGPFVMNSKEEIYKTFVDYQYGQNGFERAHKWQSSISQQ
;
A
#
# COMPACT_ATOMS: atom_id res chain seq x y z
N HIS A 1 -3.77 15.69 -3.72
CA HIS A 1 -2.40 15.76 -3.20
C HIS A 1 -1.65 16.88 -3.92
N GLU A 2 -0.67 17.48 -3.25
CA GLU A 2 0.24 18.51 -3.79
C GLU A 2 1.61 18.36 -3.12
N ASP A 3 2.71 18.43 -3.87
CA ASP A 3 4.08 18.36 -3.33
C ASP A 3 4.91 19.63 -3.58
N PHE A 4 6.05 19.71 -2.88
CA PHE A 4 7.03 20.78 -2.99
C PHE A 4 7.80 20.85 -4.33
N ALA A 5 7.61 19.86 -5.20
CA ALA A 5 8.18 19.80 -6.54
C ALA A 5 7.20 20.34 -7.59
N GLY A 6 5.96 20.60 -7.19
CA GLY A 6 4.86 21.10 -8.03
C GLY A 6 3.98 19.98 -8.60
N HIS A 7 4.21 18.72 -8.24
CA HIS A 7 3.34 17.61 -8.62
C HIS A 7 2.03 17.70 -7.84
N LYS A 8 0.91 17.54 -8.53
CA LYS A 8 -0.42 17.63 -7.94
C LYS A 8 -1.41 16.79 -8.72
N GLY A 9 -2.44 16.34 -8.01
CA GLY A 9 -3.46 15.50 -8.59
C GLY A 9 -4.60 15.23 -7.61
N THR A 10 -5.68 14.68 -8.14
CA THR A 10 -6.85 14.25 -7.37
C THR A 10 -6.95 12.74 -7.49
N ILE A 11 -7.09 12.06 -6.35
CA ILE A 11 -7.27 10.61 -6.29
C ILE A 11 -8.76 10.36 -6.12
N GLY A 12 -9.41 9.78 -7.14
CA GLY A 12 -10.81 9.39 -7.12
C GLY A 12 -11.03 7.99 -6.51
N PRO A 13 -12.29 7.57 -6.34
CA PRO A 13 -12.61 6.22 -5.86
C PRO A 13 -12.00 5.15 -6.77
N GLY A 14 -11.14 4.31 -6.20
CA GLY A 14 -10.43 3.27 -6.93
C GLY A 14 -9.17 3.75 -7.66
N ASP A 15 -8.83 5.02 -7.65
CA ASP A 15 -7.53 5.43 -8.17
C ASP A 15 -6.40 4.99 -7.23
N LEU A 16 -5.19 4.91 -7.76
CA LEU A 16 -3.97 4.54 -7.05
C LEU A 16 -2.93 5.65 -7.20
N GLN A 17 -2.27 5.99 -6.10
CA GLN A 17 -0.99 6.66 -6.11
C GLN A 17 0.04 5.79 -5.37
N TRP A 18 1.09 5.40 -6.08
CA TRP A 18 2.25 4.72 -5.52
C TRP A 18 3.43 5.70 -5.48
N MET A 19 3.64 6.32 -4.31
CA MET A 19 4.68 7.32 -4.09
C MET A 19 5.92 6.69 -3.46
N THR A 20 7.05 6.77 -4.16
CA THR A 20 8.38 6.49 -3.61
C THR A 20 8.96 7.80 -3.09
N ALA A 21 9.05 7.94 -1.76
CA ALA A 21 9.59 9.16 -1.15
C ALA A 21 11.12 9.30 -1.33
N GLY A 22 11.85 8.19 -1.25
CA GLY A 22 13.31 8.18 -1.41
C GLY A 22 13.99 9.18 -0.47
N ARG A 23 14.89 9.99 -1.02
CA ARG A 23 15.66 10.99 -0.24
C ARG A 23 14.81 12.09 0.40
N GLY A 24 13.56 12.28 -0.03
CA GLY A 24 12.67 13.26 0.59
C GLY A 24 11.53 13.73 -0.30
N ILE A 25 10.32 13.77 0.27
CA ILE A 25 9.15 14.46 -0.27
C ILE A 25 8.56 15.30 0.85
N VAL A 26 8.15 16.53 0.53
CA VAL A 26 7.22 17.30 1.36
C VAL A 26 5.94 17.49 0.55
N HIS A 27 4.82 17.02 1.10
CA HIS A 27 3.54 17.01 0.39
C HIS A 27 2.35 17.18 1.35
N SER A 28 1.19 17.44 0.77
CA SER A 28 -0.08 17.59 1.45
C SER A 28 -1.14 16.72 0.77
N GLU A 29 -1.97 16.07 1.59
CA GLU A 29 -3.06 15.21 1.15
C GLU A 29 -4.33 15.61 1.90
N MET A 30 -5.27 16.22 1.18
CA MET A 30 -6.50 16.78 1.75
C MET A 30 -7.72 16.26 0.97
N PRO A 31 -8.83 15.93 1.65
CA PRO A 31 -10.10 15.67 0.98
C PRO A 31 -10.52 16.87 0.11
N VAL A 32 -10.88 16.65 -1.15
CA VAL A 32 -11.27 17.73 -2.08
C VAL A 32 -12.63 18.33 -1.73
N LYS A 33 -13.50 17.56 -1.07
CA LYS A 33 -14.86 17.96 -0.70
C LYS A 33 -15.05 17.80 0.80
N ALA A 34 -15.26 18.89 1.51
CA ALA A 34 -15.46 18.86 2.97
C ALA A 34 -16.75 18.12 3.38
N ASP A 35 -17.76 18.08 2.51
CA ASP A 35 -19.07 17.47 2.76
C ASP A 35 -19.14 15.97 2.42
N LYS A 36 -18.10 15.42 1.77
CA LYS A 36 -18.03 14.00 1.40
C LYS A 36 -16.72 13.40 1.90
N PRO A 37 -16.76 12.66 3.02
CA PRO A 37 -15.57 12.00 3.55
C PRO A 37 -14.92 11.10 2.48
N ALA A 38 -13.60 11.24 2.34
CA ALA A 38 -12.82 10.26 1.59
C ALA A 38 -12.70 8.98 2.42
N HIS A 39 -12.85 7.82 1.77
CA HIS A 39 -12.57 6.52 2.37
C HIS A 39 -11.48 5.85 1.53
N GLY A 40 -10.32 5.63 2.13
CA GLY A 40 -9.15 5.10 1.44
C GLY A 40 -8.21 4.38 2.41
N LEU A 41 -7.24 3.67 1.82
CA LEU A 41 -6.18 2.97 2.55
C LEU A 41 -4.85 3.62 2.22
N GLN A 42 -3.99 3.77 3.22
CA GLN A 42 -2.62 4.24 3.05
C GLN A 42 -1.66 3.21 3.65
N LEU A 43 -0.71 2.74 2.84
CA LEU A 43 0.29 1.76 3.22
C LEU A 43 1.69 2.35 3.01
N TRP A 44 2.53 2.28 4.05
CA TRP A 44 3.95 2.61 3.93
C TRP A 44 4.75 1.33 3.72
N ILE A 45 5.45 1.26 2.59
CA ILE A 45 6.32 0.15 2.22
C ILE A 45 7.76 0.62 2.40
N ASN A 46 8.50 -0.04 3.27
CA ASN A 46 9.91 0.29 3.50
C ASN A 46 10.74 0.02 2.24
N LEU A 47 11.77 0.83 1.99
CA LEU A 47 12.73 0.63 0.90
C LEU A 47 13.99 -0.10 1.39
N PRO A 48 14.65 -0.92 0.55
CA PRO A 48 15.97 -1.43 0.85
C PRO A 48 16.95 -0.28 1.08
N ARG A 49 17.95 -0.48 1.95
CA ARG A 49 18.95 0.55 2.31
C ARG A 49 19.56 1.22 1.09
N SER A 50 19.89 0.44 0.07
CA SER A 50 20.50 0.92 -1.18
C SER A 50 19.61 1.86 -1.99
N GLN A 51 18.30 1.86 -1.74
CA GLN A 51 17.32 2.67 -2.47
C GLN A 51 16.73 3.81 -1.62
N LYS A 52 17.03 3.90 -0.32
CA LYS A 52 16.47 4.94 0.56
C LYS A 52 16.79 6.37 0.12
N MET A 53 17.90 6.58 -0.59
CA MET A 53 18.30 7.89 -1.09
C MET A 53 18.05 8.10 -2.59
N CYS A 54 17.20 7.26 -3.21
CA CYS A 54 16.81 7.46 -4.61
C CYS A 54 15.99 8.76 -4.79
N GLU A 55 15.93 9.24 -6.03
CA GLU A 55 15.04 10.35 -6.36
C GLU A 55 13.57 9.96 -6.12
N PRO A 56 12.74 10.89 -5.62
CA PRO A 56 11.30 10.68 -5.49
C PRO A 56 10.65 10.27 -6.82
N GLN A 57 9.65 9.39 -6.76
CA GLN A 57 8.92 8.94 -7.95
C GLN A 57 7.45 8.68 -7.64
N TYR A 58 6.57 9.04 -8.57
CA TYR A 58 5.15 8.67 -8.57
C TYR A 58 4.85 7.64 -9.65
N GLN A 59 3.99 6.67 -9.32
CA GLN A 59 3.26 5.86 -10.29
C GLN A 59 1.78 5.99 -9.96
N GLU A 60 1.01 6.59 -10.85
CA GLU A 60 -0.40 6.88 -10.63
C GLU A 60 -1.25 6.16 -11.67
N LEU A 61 -2.33 5.53 -11.22
CA LEU A 61 -3.27 4.82 -12.07
C LEU A 61 -4.70 5.22 -11.73
N LEU A 62 -5.46 5.53 -12.76
CA LEU A 62 -6.91 5.64 -12.64
C LEU A 62 -7.51 4.24 -12.43
N ASP A 63 -8.68 4.17 -11.80
CA ASP A 63 -9.35 2.91 -11.49
C ASP A 63 -9.52 1.98 -12.72
N ASN A 64 -9.81 2.55 -13.89
CA ASN A 64 -9.98 1.82 -15.15
C ASN A 64 -8.64 1.34 -15.77
N GLN A 65 -7.50 1.79 -15.26
CA GLN A 65 -6.16 1.35 -15.69
C GLN A 65 -5.59 0.26 -14.79
N ILE A 66 -6.22 -0.03 -13.65
CA ILE A 66 -5.79 -1.08 -12.72
C ILE A 66 -6.47 -2.39 -13.16
N PRO A 67 -5.68 -3.43 -13.50
CA PRO A 67 -6.23 -4.67 -14.03
C PRO A 67 -6.99 -5.45 -12.95
N ARG A 68 -7.97 -6.24 -13.38
CA ARG A 68 -8.83 -7.04 -12.50
C ARG A 68 -8.87 -8.47 -12.98
N ALA A 69 -8.64 -9.41 -12.07
CA ALA A 69 -8.96 -10.80 -12.26
C ALA A 69 -10.41 -11.08 -11.83
N GLN A 70 -11.06 -12.00 -12.54
CA GLN A 70 -12.43 -12.43 -12.27
C GLN A 70 -12.52 -13.97 -12.43
N PRO A 71 -12.02 -14.74 -11.44
CA PRO A 71 -11.99 -16.21 -11.52
C PRO A 71 -13.38 -16.86 -11.48
N SER A 72 -14.38 -16.18 -10.92
CA SER A 72 -15.80 -16.59 -10.93
C SER A 72 -16.69 -15.35 -11.03
N GLU A 73 -18.00 -15.51 -11.28
CA GLU A 73 -18.95 -14.39 -11.29
C GLU A 73 -19.00 -13.65 -9.93
N GLY A 74 -18.74 -14.35 -8.83
CA GLY A 74 -18.81 -13.80 -7.47
C GLY A 74 -17.50 -13.21 -6.93
N VAL A 75 -16.37 -13.34 -7.64
CA VAL A 75 -15.06 -12.90 -7.14
C VAL A 75 -14.38 -11.93 -8.09
N THR A 76 -14.22 -10.68 -7.67
CA THR A 76 -13.42 -9.67 -8.36
C THR A 76 -12.17 -9.36 -7.56
N ILE A 77 -11.00 -9.38 -8.22
CA ILE A 77 -9.71 -9.09 -7.59
C ILE A 77 -9.06 -7.98 -8.38
N LYS A 78 -8.92 -6.81 -7.76
CA LYS A 78 -8.19 -5.70 -8.35
C LYS A 78 -6.71 -5.81 -8.00
N VAL A 79 -5.88 -5.93 -9.03
CA VAL A 79 -4.44 -6.20 -8.89
C VAL A 79 -3.68 -4.88 -8.84
N ILE A 80 -3.55 -4.31 -7.64
CA ILE A 80 -2.85 -3.03 -7.42
C ILE A 80 -1.34 -3.21 -7.66
N ALA A 81 -0.74 -4.25 -7.09
CA ALA A 81 0.65 -4.65 -7.32
C ALA A 81 0.80 -6.17 -7.26
N GLY A 82 1.78 -6.73 -7.98
CA GLY A 82 1.99 -8.17 -8.09
C GLY A 82 1.06 -8.82 -9.13
N GLU A 83 0.63 -10.05 -8.85
CA GLU A 83 -0.17 -10.87 -9.76
C GLU A 83 -1.25 -11.65 -9.00
N SER A 84 -2.40 -11.85 -9.65
CA SER A 84 -3.45 -12.75 -9.18
C SER A 84 -4.15 -13.39 -10.38
N GLN A 85 -4.33 -14.72 -10.34
CA GLN A 85 -5.07 -15.47 -11.36
C GLN A 85 -4.61 -15.18 -12.80
N GLY A 86 -3.28 -15.09 -13.01
CA GLY A 86 -2.68 -14.79 -14.32
C GLY A 86 -2.80 -13.34 -14.80
N VAL A 87 -3.30 -12.44 -13.95
CA VAL A 87 -3.40 -11.00 -14.23
C VAL A 87 -2.38 -10.25 -13.38
N SER A 88 -1.47 -9.53 -14.03
CA SER A 88 -0.36 -8.83 -13.36
C SER A 88 -0.52 -7.30 -13.45
N SER A 89 -0.13 -6.59 -12.39
CA SER A 89 -0.05 -5.13 -12.37
C SER A 89 1.18 -4.63 -13.10
N LYS A 90 1.10 -3.41 -13.67
CA LYS A 90 2.25 -2.69 -14.24
C LYS A 90 3.00 -1.84 -13.22
N ILE A 91 2.56 -1.81 -11.97
CA ILE A 91 3.25 -1.08 -10.90
C ILE A 91 4.60 -1.74 -10.61
N TYR A 92 5.66 -0.96 -10.75
CA TYR A 92 7.00 -1.37 -10.35
C TYR A 92 7.16 -1.24 -8.84
N THR A 93 7.49 -2.35 -8.18
CA THR A 93 7.68 -2.43 -6.72
C THR A 93 9.17 -2.56 -6.41
N ARG A 94 9.74 -1.50 -5.80
CA ARG A 94 11.16 -1.46 -5.40
C ARG A 94 11.50 -2.47 -4.31
N THR A 95 10.58 -2.61 -3.37
CA THR A 95 10.49 -3.73 -2.44
C THR A 95 9.42 -4.65 -3.01
N PRO A 96 9.75 -5.89 -3.40
CA PRO A 96 8.77 -6.80 -4.00
C PRO A 96 7.51 -6.90 -3.14
N THR A 97 6.38 -6.49 -3.71
CA THR A 97 5.10 -6.34 -3.00
C THR A 97 3.95 -6.85 -3.87
N MET A 98 3.04 -7.59 -3.24
CA MET A 98 1.72 -7.96 -3.73
C MET A 98 0.69 -7.14 -2.95
N TYR A 99 -0.22 -6.48 -3.68
CA TYR A 99 -1.34 -5.75 -3.11
C TYR A 99 -2.56 -6.06 -3.96
N LEU A 100 -3.50 -6.78 -3.40
CA LEU A 100 -4.73 -7.23 -4.04
C LEU A 100 -5.95 -6.71 -3.28
N ASP A 101 -6.92 -6.15 -3.99
CA ASP A 101 -8.20 -5.68 -3.44
C ASP A 101 -9.32 -6.63 -3.89
N PHE A 102 -9.85 -7.41 -2.95
CA PHE A 102 -10.83 -8.47 -3.17
C PHE A 102 -12.25 -8.02 -2.86
N LYS A 103 -13.17 -8.31 -3.77
CA LYS A 103 -14.61 -8.31 -3.51
C LYS A 103 -15.15 -9.71 -3.81
N MET A 104 -15.70 -10.35 -2.79
CA MET A 104 -16.21 -11.71 -2.86
C MET A 104 -17.69 -11.74 -2.45
N LYS A 105 -18.53 -12.36 -3.28
CA LYS A 105 -19.92 -12.66 -2.95
C LYS A 105 -20.00 -13.78 -1.93
N LYS A 106 -21.09 -13.86 -1.17
CA LYS A 106 -21.33 -14.96 -0.22
C LYS A 106 -21.20 -16.35 -0.87
N GLY A 107 -20.58 -17.29 -0.18
CA GLY A 107 -20.41 -18.68 -0.63
C GLY A 107 -19.26 -18.91 -1.63
N GLU A 108 -18.47 -17.89 -1.94
CA GLU A 108 -17.35 -17.98 -2.86
C GLU A 108 -16.09 -18.49 -2.16
N LYS A 109 -15.24 -19.17 -2.93
CA LYS A 109 -13.94 -19.69 -2.46
C LYS A 109 -12.87 -19.36 -3.48
N ILE A 110 -11.67 -19.05 -3.00
CA ILE A 110 -10.52 -18.82 -3.85
C ILE A 110 -9.22 -19.22 -3.16
N GLU A 111 -8.29 -19.72 -3.97
CA GLU A 111 -6.90 -19.91 -3.59
C GLU A 111 -6.05 -18.82 -4.24
N GLN A 112 -5.40 -18.00 -3.43
CA GLN A 112 -4.48 -16.97 -3.90
C GLN A 112 -3.04 -17.44 -3.71
N GLN A 113 -2.30 -17.52 -4.82
CA GLN A 113 -0.87 -17.82 -4.77
C GLN A 113 -0.10 -16.65 -4.14
N ILE A 114 0.84 -16.95 -3.25
CA ILE A 114 1.72 -15.99 -2.61
C ILE A 114 3.17 -16.49 -2.72
N PRO A 115 4.15 -15.64 -3.08
CA PRO A 115 5.53 -16.06 -3.11
C PRO A 115 6.01 -16.57 -1.74
N LYS A 116 6.71 -17.70 -1.73
CA LYS A 116 7.17 -18.37 -0.51
C LYS A 116 7.99 -17.49 0.44
N SER A 117 8.73 -16.51 -0.11
CA SER A 117 9.56 -15.60 0.69
C SER A 117 8.78 -14.45 1.32
N TYR A 118 7.51 -14.27 0.99
CA TYR A 118 6.75 -13.09 1.42
C TYR A 118 6.15 -13.31 2.81
N THR A 119 6.15 -12.23 3.60
CA THR A 119 5.26 -12.07 4.75
C THR A 119 4.02 -11.30 4.30
N GLY A 120 2.86 -11.52 4.92
CA GLY A 120 1.66 -10.81 4.53
C GLY A 120 0.56 -10.78 5.58
N PHE A 121 -0.48 -10.02 5.28
CA PHE A 121 -1.68 -9.89 6.08
C PHE A 121 -2.89 -9.59 5.21
N LEU A 122 -4.07 -9.85 5.73
CA LEU A 122 -5.33 -9.33 5.20
C LEU A 122 -5.79 -8.15 6.05
N TYR A 123 -6.42 -7.16 5.42
CA TYR A 123 -7.22 -6.16 6.12
C TYR A 123 -8.65 -6.18 5.59
N VAL A 124 -9.61 -6.46 6.47
CA VAL A 124 -11.03 -6.60 6.09
C VAL A 124 -11.69 -5.22 6.17
N LEU A 125 -12.23 -4.72 5.07
CA LEU A 125 -12.94 -3.44 5.02
C LEU A 125 -14.41 -3.60 5.42
N SER A 126 -15.07 -4.65 4.91
CA SER A 126 -16.46 -4.95 5.23
C SER A 126 -16.78 -6.43 5.08
N GLY A 127 -17.77 -6.89 5.83
CA GLY A 127 -18.22 -8.28 5.80
C GLY A 127 -17.30 -9.21 6.59
N LYS A 128 -17.32 -10.51 6.22
CA LYS A 128 -16.52 -11.56 6.87
C LYS A 128 -15.83 -12.45 5.84
N VAL A 129 -14.55 -12.73 6.08
CA VAL A 129 -13.74 -13.67 5.29
C VAL A 129 -13.18 -14.76 6.20
N TYR A 130 -13.13 -15.99 5.72
CA TYR A 130 -12.55 -17.13 6.41
C TYR A 130 -11.23 -17.48 5.71
N VAL A 131 -10.15 -17.58 6.49
CA VAL A 131 -8.78 -17.70 5.98
C VAL A 131 -8.13 -19.00 6.46
N GLY A 132 -7.44 -19.68 5.55
CA GLY A 132 -6.69 -20.91 5.82
C GLY A 132 -7.58 -22.15 5.95
N ASP A 133 -6.94 -23.30 6.18
CA ASP A 133 -7.61 -24.61 6.22
C ASP A 133 -8.54 -24.77 7.43
N ASP A 134 -8.17 -24.17 8.57
CA ASP A 134 -8.99 -24.15 9.79
C ASP A 134 -10.15 -23.15 9.70
N GLY A 135 -10.20 -22.32 8.65
CA GLY A 135 -11.24 -21.34 8.42
C GLY A 135 -11.29 -20.27 9.51
N PHE A 136 -10.14 -19.64 9.81
CA PHE A 136 -10.06 -18.54 10.78
C PHE A 136 -10.94 -17.38 10.32
N GLU A 137 -11.86 -16.93 11.18
CA GLU A 137 -12.80 -15.87 10.85
C GLU A 137 -12.16 -14.47 10.98
N GLY A 138 -12.21 -13.71 9.90
CA GLY A 138 -11.82 -12.31 9.83
C GLY A 138 -13.04 -11.40 9.71
N GLU A 139 -13.22 -10.52 10.70
CA GLU A 139 -14.28 -9.52 10.70
C GLU A 139 -13.78 -8.15 10.20
N ALA A 140 -14.70 -7.30 9.74
CA ALA A 140 -14.41 -5.93 9.33
C ALA A 140 -13.53 -5.17 10.35
N HIS A 141 -12.60 -4.38 9.82
CA HIS A 141 -11.61 -3.56 10.51
C HIS A 141 -10.50 -4.32 11.24
N HIS A 142 -10.37 -5.63 11.02
CA HIS A 142 -9.25 -6.41 11.54
C HIS A 142 -8.12 -6.56 10.53
N THR A 143 -6.90 -6.58 11.06
CA THR A 143 -5.69 -7.05 10.35
C THR A 143 -5.42 -8.50 10.74
N LEU A 144 -5.36 -9.40 9.77
CA LEU A 144 -5.11 -10.82 9.96
C LEU A 144 -3.72 -11.15 9.41
N THR A 145 -2.74 -11.37 10.29
CA THR A 145 -1.38 -11.72 9.87
C THR A 145 -1.31 -13.17 9.42
N LEU A 146 -0.64 -13.42 8.30
CA LEU A 146 -0.33 -14.78 7.85
C LEU A 146 0.83 -15.32 8.70
N THR A 147 0.66 -16.50 9.28
CA THR A 147 1.62 -17.08 10.25
C THR A 147 2.34 -18.33 9.74
N GLU A 148 1.94 -18.86 8.58
CA GLU A 148 2.60 -20.03 7.98
C GLU A 148 3.76 -19.58 7.10
N ASP A 149 4.95 -19.54 7.69
CA ASP A 149 6.19 -19.25 6.96
C ASP A 149 6.36 -20.22 5.79
N GLY A 150 6.46 -19.68 4.59
CA GLY A 150 6.65 -20.45 3.37
C GLY A 150 5.41 -21.12 2.81
N ALA A 151 4.20 -20.75 3.28
CA ALA A 151 2.97 -21.06 2.56
C ALA A 151 3.00 -20.42 1.16
N GLU A 152 2.61 -21.19 0.14
CA GLU A 152 2.55 -20.71 -1.25
C GLU A 152 1.13 -20.34 -1.67
N VAL A 153 0.14 -20.67 -0.82
CA VAL A 153 -1.28 -20.48 -1.09
C VAL A 153 -1.99 -19.94 0.14
N VAL A 154 -2.80 -18.90 -0.03
CA VAL A 154 -3.76 -18.42 0.96
C VAL A 154 -5.16 -18.81 0.50
N ARG A 155 -5.84 -19.64 1.28
CA ARG A 155 -7.23 -20.04 1.03
C ARG A 155 -8.18 -19.04 1.66
N LEU A 156 -9.15 -18.58 0.87
CA LEU A 156 -10.10 -17.53 1.24
C LEU A 156 -11.51 -17.99 0.91
N GLU A 157 -12.42 -17.83 1.86
CA GLU A 157 -13.83 -18.20 1.71
C GLU A 157 -14.74 -17.13 2.31
N THR A 158 -15.87 -16.89 1.66
CA THR A 158 -17.02 -16.19 2.25
C THR A 158 -18.12 -17.19 2.52
N LYS A 159 -18.82 -17.06 3.65
CA LYS A 159 -19.95 -17.95 4.00
C LYS A 159 -21.28 -17.25 3.77
N ASN A 160 -21.80 -16.59 4.80
CA ASN A 160 -23.19 -16.11 4.82
C ASN A 160 -23.38 -14.68 4.29
N GLU A 161 -22.30 -13.96 4.01
CA GLU A 161 -22.31 -12.56 3.57
C GLU A 161 -21.18 -12.26 2.57
N ASP A 162 -21.33 -11.15 1.84
CA ASP A 162 -20.29 -10.64 0.95
C ASP A 162 -19.11 -10.08 1.77
N ALA A 163 -17.92 -10.09 1.22
CA ALA A 163 -16.72 -9.51 1.85
C ALA A 163 -15.95 -8.58 0.91
N HIS A 164 -15.40 -7.52 1.47
CA HIS A 164 -14.44 -6.62 0.83
C HIS A 164 -13.22 -6.51 1.72
N PHE A 165 -12.06 -6.95 1.23
CA PHE A 165 -10.82 -6.97 1.98
C PHE A 165 -9.62 -6.79 1.03
N VAL A 166 -8.48 -6.42 1.59
CA VAL A 166 -7.21 -6.41 0.85
C VAL A 166 -6.30 -7.49 1.37
N LEU A 167 -5.56 -8.15 0.48
CA LEU A 167 -4.43 -9.01 0.80
C LEU A 167 -3.15 -8.28 0.40
N ILE A 168 -2.27 -8.08 1.38
CA ILE A 168 -0.99 -7.39 1.20
C ILE A 168 0.12 -8.34 1.64
N ALA A 169 1.11 -8.53 0.78
CA ALA A 169 2.27 -9.33 1.08
C ALA A 169 3.53 -8.74 0.44
N GLY A 170 4.70 -8.99 1.01
CA GLY A 170 5.95 -8.49 0.45
C GLY A 170 7.16 -9.21 1.00
N GLU A 171 8.28 -9.05 0.31
CA GLU A 171 9.56 -9.64 0.70
C GLU A 171 10.14 -8.91 1.92
N PRO A 172 10.40 -9.61 3.05
CA PRO A 172 11.09 -9.03 4.17
C PRO A 172 12.49 -8.55 3.77
N LEU A 173 12.84 -7.31 4.11
CA LEU A 173 14.14 -6.75 3.75
C LEU A 173 15.32 -7.39 4.49
N GLY A 174 15.09 -7.96 5.67
CA GLY A 174 16.16 -8.47 6.53
C GLY A 174 17.11 -7.37 7.05
N GLU A 175 16.71 -6.10 6.97
CA GLU A 175 17.51 -4.95 7.38
C GLU A 175 16.97 -4.29 8.66
N PRO A 176 17.82 -3.62 9.46
CA PRO A 176 17.37 -2.83 10.60
C PRO A 176 16.38 -1.73 10.17
N ILE A 177 15.38 -1.51 11.01
CA ILE A 177 14.38 -0.44 10.84
C ILE A 177 14.49 0.50 12.03
N VAL A 178 14.82 1.77 11.76
CA VAL A 178 14.79 2.85 12.74
C VAL A 178 13.83 3.92 12.23
N GLN A 179 12.73 4.11 12.95
CA GLN A 179 11.71 5.11 12.61
C GLN A 179 11.73 6.25 13.63
N HIS A 180 11.63 7.48 13.13
CA HIS A 180 11.34 8.65 13.94
C HIS A 180 10.39 9.60 13.20
N GLY A 181 9.10 9.55 13.55
CA GLY A 181 8.06 10.31 12.87
C GLY A 181 7.96 9.92 11.38
N PRO A 182 8.13 10.87 10.44
CA PRO A 182 8.01 10.61 9.00
C PRO A 182 9.25 9.94 8.38
N PHE A 183 10.35 9.81 9.13
CA PHE A 183 11.62 9.29 8.60
C PHE A 183 11.83 7.85 9.05
N VAL A 184 12.15 6.97 8.08
CA VAL A 184 12.44 5.55 8.29
C VAL A 184 13.77 5.22 7.62
N MET A 185 14.82 5.03 8.43
CA MET A 185 16.18 4.72 7.98
C MET A 185 16.69 3.41 8.61
N ASN A 186 17.93 3.02 8.36
CA ASN A 186 18.52 1.78 8.89
C ASN A 186 19.36 2.02 10.16
N SER A 187 19.71 3.27 10.51
CA SER A 187 20.44 3.59 11.74
C SER A 187 19.97 4.90 12.40
N LYS A 188 20.33 5.09 13.68
CA LYS A 188 20.04 6.34 14.41
C LYS A 188 20.80 7.52 13.81
N GLU A 189 22.04 7.30 13.37
CA GLU A 189 22.89 8.30 12.71
C GLU A 189 22.27 8.77 11.39
N GLU A 190 21.73 7.84 10.60
CA GLU A 190 20.99 8.17 9.36
C GLU A 190 19.72 8.99 9.67
N ILE A 191 19.00 8.66 10.75
CA ILE A 191 17.86 9.48 11.21
C ILE A 191 18.31 10.89 11.61
N TYR A 192 19.35 11.04 12.44
CA TYR A 192 19.85 12.35 12.83
C TYR A 192 20.29 13.18 11.63
N LYS A 193 20.98 12.55 10.66
CA LYS A 193 21.34 13.20 9.41
C LYS A 193 20.10 13.66 8.63
N THR A 194 19.08 12.83 8.53
CA THR A 194 17.82 13.17 7.82
C THR A 194 17.11 14.36 8.47
N PHE A 195 17.12 14.45 9.79
CA PHE A 195 16.60 15.62 10.51
C PHE A 195 17.37 16.90 10.19
N VAL A 196 18.70 16.84 10.20
CA VAL A 196 19.56 17.97 9.78
C VAL A 196 19.26 18.35 8.33
N ASP A 197 19.13 17.35 7.45
CA ASP A 197 18.85 17.56 6.04
C ASP A 197 17.49 18.26 5.81
N TYR A 198 16.45 17.84 6.53
CA TYR A 198 15.15 18.52 6.52
C TYR A 198 15.22 19.93 7.12
N GLN A 199 15.83 20.09 8.31
CA GLN A 199 15.89 21.37 9.03
C GLN A 199 16.64 22.46 8.26
N TYR A 200 17.71 22.09 7.55
CA TYR A 200 18.50 23.04 6.75
C TYR A 200 18.11 23.06 5.27
N GLY A 201 17.20 22.18 4.83
CA GLY A 201 16.72 22.14 3.46
C GLY A 201 17.81 21.72 2.47
N GLN A 202 18.40 20.55 2.69
CA GLN A 202 19.50 20.01 1.90
C GLN A 202 19.29 18.52 1.61
N ASN A 203 20.06 17.96 0.68
CA ASN A 203 20.09 16.54 0.34
C ASN A 203 18.72 15.94 -0.03
N GLY A 204 17.90 16.70 -0.77
CA GLY A 204 16.54 16.33 -1.17
C GLY A 204 15.44 17.20 -0.59
N PHE A 205 15.74 18.04 0.40
CA PHE A 205 14.79 18.98 1.03
C PHE A 205 14.98 20.44 0.64
N GLU A 206 15.66 20.74 -0.46
CA GLU A 206 16.04 22.11 -0.89
C GLU A 206 14.82 23.04 -1.08
N ARG A 207 13.65 22.46 -1.36
CA ARG A 207 12.39 23.19 -1.57
C ARG A 207 11.51 23.30 -0.33
N ALA A 208 11.82 22.57 0.74
CA ALA A 208 10.93 22.40 1.90
C ALA A 208 10.56 23.73 2.57
N HIS A 209 11.54 24.58 2.89
CA HIS A 209 11.33 25.79 3.70
C HIS A 209 10.61 26.93 2.99
N LYS A 210 10.58 26.91 1.66
CA LYS A 210 9.93 27.96 0.84
C LYS A 210 8.57 27.53 0.32
N TRP A 211 8.23 26.25 0.49
CA TRP A 211 7.00 25.70 -0.05
C TRP A 211 5.88 25.76 0.98
N GLN A 212 4.70 26.13 0.49
CA GLN A 212 3.44 26.01 1.21
C GLN A 212 2.43 25.42 0.25
N SER A 213 1.71 24.39 0.71
CA SER A 213 0.64 23.76 -0.05
C SER A 213 -0.54 24.72 -0.19
N SER A 214 -1.09 24.82 -1.40
CA SER A 214 -2.31 25.59 -1.67
C SER A 214 -3.56 24.91 -1.12
N ILE A 215 -3.52 23.58 -0.96
CA ILE A 215 -4.66 22.78 -0.50
C ILE A 215 -4.72 22.62 1.03
N SER A 216 -3.64 22.92 1.76
CA SER A 216 -3.62 22.83 3.22
C SER A 216 -4.16 24.07 3.95
N GLN A 217 -4.45 25.14 3.21
CA GLN A 217 -4.97 26.41 3.75
C GLN A 217 -6.50 26.54 3.61
N GLN A 218 -7.17 25.50 3.10
CA GLN A 218 -8.63 25.46 2.88
C GLN A 218 -9.37 24.84 4.06
#